data_AF-A0A4P7WSH3-F1
#
_entry.id   AF-A0A4P7WSH3-F1
#
_cell.length_a   1.000
_cell.length_b   1.000
_cell.length_c   1.000
_cell.angle_alpha   90.00
_cell.angle_beta   90.00
_cell.angle_gamma   90.00
#
_symmetry.space_group_name_H-M   'P 1'
#
loop_
_entity.id
_entity.type
_entity.pdbx_description
1 polymer ?
#
loop_
_entity_poly.entity_id
_entity_poly.type
_entity_poly.pdbx_seq_one_letter_code
_entity_poly.pdbx_strand_id
1 'polypeptide(L)'
;MKIVINNITLDKEIILELIDAGQLAAIKYVRAQTNLGLKESKTIVENLIANPEYYDGKSHTIAVVSPDMDKNIETLEKKSSNGMLYSKPNQVKKYVLIILAICLVAALYLVLNR
;
A
#
# COMPACT_ATOMS: atom_id res chain seq x y z
N MET A 1 -16.40 2.32 -7.44
CA MET A 1 -16.11 3.79 -7.53
C MET A 1 -14.92 3.99 -8.45
N LYS A 2 -14.83 5.11 -9.21
CA LYS A 2 -13.77 5.33 -10.20
C LYS A 2 -12.88 6.52 -9.83
N ILE A 3 -11.57 6.39 -10.01
CA ILE A 3 -10.61 7.49 -9.87
C ILE A 3 -10.03 7.83 -11.24
N VAL A 4 -9.80 9.12 -11.50
CA VAL A 4 -9.22 9.59 -12.76
C VAL A 4 -7.83 10.15 -12.48
N ILE A 5 -6.81 9.52 -13.08
CA ILE A 5 -5.41 9.90 -12.95
C ILE A 5 -4.87 10.13 -14.36
N ASN A 6 -4.40 11.34 -14.67
CA ASN A 6 -3.94 11.72 -16.02
C ASN A 6 -4.91 11.29 -17.14
N ASN A 7 -6.21 11.57 -16.95
CA ASN A 7 -7.30 11.20 -17.87
C ASN A 7 -7.54 9.67 -18.02
N ILE A 8 -6.83 8.83 -17.27
CA ILE A 8 -7.03 7.39 -17.23
C ILE A 8 -7.98 7.07 -16.07
N THR A 9 -9.03 6.32 -16.37
CA THR A 9 -10.01 5.92 -15.37
C THR A 9 -9.59 4.58 -14.78
N LEU A 10 -9.35 4.53 -13.47
CA LEU A 10 -9.05 3.31 -12.73
C LEU A 10 -10.19 2.93 -11.79
N ASP A 11 -10.32 1.64 -11.56
CA ASP A 11 -11.26 1.13 -10.58
C ASP A 11 -10.65 1.23 -9.17
N LYS A 12 -11.28 2.03 -8.32
CA LYS A 12 -10.82 2.27 -6.95
C LYS A 12 -10.89 1.01 -6.11
N GLU A 13 -11.94 0.21 -6.31
CA GLU A 13 -12.20 -0.99 -5.51
C GLU A 13 -11.09 -2.02 -5.71
N ILE A 14 -10.66 -2.21 -6.97
CA ILE A 14 -9.54 -3.09 -7.31
C ILE A 14 -8.24 -2.62 -6.65
N ILE A 15 -7.97 -1.31 -6.65
CA ILE A 15 -6.74 -0.78 -6.04
C ILE A 15 -6.75 -1.00 -4.52
N LEU A 16 -7.89 -0.79 -3.86
CA LEU A 16 -8.05 -1.02 -2.42
C LEU A 16 -7.92 -2.51 -2.06
N GLU A 17 -8.52 -3.41 -2.84
CA GLU A 17 -8.35 -4.86 -2.66
C GLU A 17 -6.88 -5.27 -2.80
N LEU A 18 -6.19 -4.73 -3.82
CA LEU A 18 -4.76 -4.99 -4.02
C LEU A 18 -3.88 -4.39 -2.91
N ILE A 19 -4.28 -3.26 -2.32
CA ILE A 19 -3.59 -2.69 -1.16
C ILE A 19 -3.65 -3.66 0.02
N ASP A 20 -4.82 -4.26 0.26
CA ASP A 20 -5.02 -5.25 1.32
C ASP A 20 -4.23 -6.54 1.08
N ALA A 21 -4.16 -7.00 -0.17
CA ALA A 21 -3.31 -8.13 -0.57
C ALA A 21 -1.81 -7.80 -0.51
N GLY A 22 -1.44 -6.53 -0.72
CA GLY A 22 -0.09 -6.01 -0.55
C GLY A 22 0.22 -4.81 -1.46
N GLN A 23 0.81 -3.77 -0.87
CA GLN A 23 1.10 -2.49 -1.54
C GLN A 23 1.80 -2.64 -2.90
N LEU A 24 2.73 -3.59 -3.05
CA LEU A 24 3.45 -3.80 -4.32
C LEU A 24 2.53 -4.23 -5.46
N ALA A 25 1.50 -5.03 -5.18
CA ALA A 25 0.53 -5.48 -6.19
C ALA A 25 -0.30 -4.29 -6.71
N ALA A 26 -0.76 -3.43 -5.80
CA ALA A 26 -1.45 -2.19 -6.15
C ALA A 26 -0.56 -1.26 -6.99
N ILE A 27 0.71 -1.09 -6.62
CA ILE A 27 1.67 -0.25 -7.38
C ILE A 27 1.86 -0.80 -8.81
N LYS A 28 2.00 -2.12 -8.95
CA LYS A 28 2.13 -2.77 -10.26
C LYS A 28 0.89 -2.56 -11.12
N TYR A 29 -0.30 -2.70 -10.52
CA TYR A 29 -1.57 -2.49 -11.21
C TYR A 29 -1.71 -1.04 -11.70
N VAL A 30 -1.50 -0.06 -10.81
CA VAL A 30 -1.57 1.37 -11.18
C VAL A 30 -0.57 1.69 -12.28
N ARG A 31 0.67 1.19 -12.18
CA ARG A 31 1.70 1.38 -13.21
C ARG A 31 1.30 0.78 -14.56
N ALA A 32 0.72 -0.41 -14.57
CA ALA A 32 0.30 -1.08 -15.81
C ALA A 32 -0.84 -0.33 -16.50
N GLN A 33 -1.79 0.22 -15.74
CA GLN A 33 -2.93 0.96 -16.28
C GLN A 33 -2.56 2.38 -16.73
N THR A 34 -1.67 3.06 -16.00
CA THR A 34 -1.38 4.48 -16.22
C THR A 34 -0.11 4.75 -17.02
N ASN A 35 0.72 3.73 -17.25
CA ASN A 35 2.07 3.86 -17.79
C ASN A 35 3.00 4.80 -16.98
N LEU A 36 2.64 5.09 -15.73
CA LEU A 36 3.41 5.99 -14.87
C LEU A 36 4.72 5.37 -14.39
N GLY A 37 5.67 6.22 -14.04
CA GLY A 37 6.89 5.81 -13.36
C GLY A 37 6.60 5.13 -12.01
N LEU A 38 7.58 4.36 -11.50
CA LEU A 38 7.46 3.64 -10.22
C LEU A 38 7.16 4.60 -9.06
N LYS A 39 7.80 5.77 -9.04
CA LYS A 39 7.60 6.80 -8.02
C LYS A 39 6.17 7.32 -8.01
N GLU A 40 5.65 7.70 -9.16
CA GLU A 40 4.28 8.24 -9.27
C GLU A 40 3.23 7.19 -8.93
N SER A 41 3.42 5.96 -9.42
CA SER A 41 2.55 4.82 -9.09
C SER A 41 2.53 4.52 -7.59
N LYS A 42 3.69 4.65 -6.93
CA LYS A 42 3.82 4.50 -5.47
C LYS A 42 3.07 5.60 -4.72
N THR A 43 3.25 6.87 -5.13
CA THR A 43 2.55 8.01 -4.53
C THR A 43 1.04 7.87 -4.63
N ILE A 44 0.51 7.39 -5.75
CA ILE A 44 -0.93 7.15 -5.92
C ILE A 44 -1.46 6.16 -4.88
N VAL A 45 -0.78 5.04 -4.74
CA VAL A 45 -1.15 3.99 -3.78
C VAL A 45 -0.99 4.47 -2.34
N GLU A 46 0.06 5.21 -2.03
CA GLU A 46 0.28 5.79 -0.69
C GLU A 46 -0.81 6.78 -0.29
N ASN A 47 -1.25 7.63 -1.22
CA ASN A 47 -2.36 8.55 -0.98
C ASN A 47 -3.66 7.80 -0.66
N LEU A 48 -3.95 6.70 -1.37
CA LEU A 48 -5.12 5.85 -1.11
C LEU A 48 -5.02 5.10 0.23
N ILE A 49 -3.82 4.69 0.64
CA ILE A 49 -3.58 4.08 1.96
C ILE A 49 -3.80 5.09 3.08
N ALA A 50 -3.29 6.31 2.90
CA ALA A 50 -3.41 7.37 3.91
C ALA A 50 -4.85 7.88 4.02
N ASN A 51 -5.53 8.03 2.88
CA ASN A 51 -6.93 8.42 2.80
C ASN A 51 -7.59 7.73 1.59
N PRO A 52 -8.51 6.77 1.81
CA PRO A 52 -9.22 6.10 0.71
C PRO A 52 -10.00 7.06 -0.20
N GLU A 53 -10.45 8.20 0.34
CA GLU A 53 -11.19 9.23 -0.39
C GLU A 53 -10.29 10.32 -0.99
N TYR A 54 -8.96 10.14 -0.98
CA TYR A 54 -8.03 11.14 -1.51
C TYR A 54 -8.31 11.53 -2.97
N TYR A 55 -8.73 10.56 -3.79
CA TYR A 55 -9.15 10.80 -5.16
C TYR A 55 -10.68 10.77 -5.23
N ASP A 56 -11.30 11.94 -5.08
CA ASP A 56 -12.75 12.16 -5.02
C ASP A 56 -13.45 12.19 -6.40
N GLY A 57 -12.75 11.77 -7.46
CA GLY A 57 -13.25 11.81 -8.83
C GLY A 57 -13.01 13.14 -9.56
N LYS A 58 -12.41 14.14 -8.92
CA LYS A 58 -11.88 15.32 -9.61
C LYS A 58 -10.54 15.00 -10.27
N SER A 59 -10.19 15.72 -11.33
CA SER A 59 -8.90 15.55 -12.01
C SER A 59 -7.75 15.90 -11.06
N HIS A 60 -6.99 14.88 -10.65
CA HIS A 60 -5.75 15.05 -9.89
C HIS A 60 -4.58 14.90 -10.86
N THR A 61 -3.94 16.01 -11.22
CA THR A 61 -2.73 15.97 -12.05
C THR A 61 -1.56 15.59 -11.16
N ILE A 62 -1.01 14.39 -11.34
CA ILE A 62 0.25 14.02 -10.71
C ILE A 62 1.33 14.79 -11.48
N ALA A 63 1.82 15.89 -10.92
CA ALA A 63 2.90 16.65 -11.52
C ALA A 63 4.12 15.72 -11.65
N VAL A 64 4.43 15.31 -12.88
CA VAL A 64 5.67 14.61 -13.21
C VAL A 64 6.78 15.60 -12.93
N VAL A 65 7.35 15.53 -11.72
CA VAL A 65 8.50 16.35 -11.36
C VAL A 65 9.70 15.76 -12.09
N SER A 66 9.86 16.15 -13.35
CA SER A 66 11.17 16.11 -14.02
C SER A 66 12.12 17.02 -13.23
N PRO A 67 13.38 16.65 -12.99
CA PRO A 67 14.26 17.38 -12.06
C PRO A 67 14.68 18.79 -12.48
N ASP A 68 14.19 19.33 -13.60
CA ASP A 68 14.75 20.54 -14.18
C ASP A 68 13.67 21.59 -14.50
N MET A 69 13.81 22.74 -13.84
CA MET A 69 13.25 24.07 -14.15
C MET A 69 11.89 24.48 -13.55
N ASP A 70 12.04 25.44 -12.64
CA ASP A 70 11.19 26.57 -12.25
C ASP A 70 10.03 26.41 -11.25
N LYS A 71 10.10 27.24 -10.21
CA LYS A 71 9.25 27.25 -9.01
C LYS A 71 8.08 28.20 -9.20
N ASN A 72 6.93 27.68 -9.63
CA ASN A 72 5.65 28.27 -9.24
C ASN A 72 4.50 27.25 -9.33
N ILE A 73 4.50 26.28 -8.40
CA ILE A 73 3.29 25.53 -8.08
C ILE A 73 3.14 25.61 -6.57
N GLU A 74 2.03 26.20 -6.14
CA GLU A 74 1.67 26.39 -4.74
C GLU A 74 1.86 25.08 -3.96
N THR A 75 2.80 25.15 -3.03
CA THR A 75 3.37 24.04 -2.29
C THR A 75 2.31 23.44 -1.36
N LEU A 76 1.66 22.36 -1.77
CA LEU A 76 1.10 21.42 -0.78
C LEU A 76 2.29 20.67 -0.17
N GLU A 77 2.51 20.95 1.11
CA GLU A 77 3.68 20.58 1.90
C GLU A 77 4.07 19.10 1.74
N LYS A 78 5.16 18.90 0.99
CA LYS A 78 5.81 17.60 0.85
C LYS A 78 6.59 17.32 2.13
N LYS A 79 5.94 16.74 3.14
CA LYS A 79 6.65 16.12 4.26
C LYS A 79 7.30 14.83 3.76
N SER A 80 8.48 15.01 3.20
CA SER A 80 9.47 13.97 2.96
C SER A 80 9.81 13.32 4.30
N SER A 81 9.11 12.24 4.64
CA SER A 81 9.53 11.35 5.71
C SER A 81 10.20 10.14 5.09
N ASN A 82 11.51 10.03 5.32
CA ASN A 82 12.29 8.81 5.14
C ASN A 82 11.64 7.71 6.00
N GLY A 83 10.72 6.96 5.39
CA GLY A 83 9.92 5.95 6.05
C GLY A 83 10.63 4.61 6.06
N MET A 84 11.22 4.29 7.20
CA MET A 84 11.67 2.95 7.60
C MET A 84 10.61 1.89 7.27
N LEU A 85 11.02 0.80 6.62
CA LEU A 85 10.17 -0.33 6.25
C LEU A 85 9.49 -0.93 7.50
N TYR A 86 8.25 -0.53 7.77
CA TYR A 86 7.37 -1.31 8.65
C TYR A 86 6.78 -2.44 7.82
N SER A 87 7.46 -3.59 7.87
CA SER A 87 6.85 -4.85 7.48
C SER A 87 5.64 -5.08 8.37
N LYS A 88 4.43 -4.90 7.81
CA LYS A 88 3.16 -5.26 8.44
C LYS A 88 3.29 -6.70 8.94
N PRO A 89 3.23 -6.97 10.25
CA PRO A 89 3.41 -8.31 10.76
C PRO A 89 2.28 -9.19 10.23
N ASN A 90 2.65 -10.15 9.39
CA ASN A 90 1.72 -11.08 8.76
C ASN A 90 0.94 -11.85 9.85
N GLN A 91 -0.36 -11.63 9.92
CA GLN A 91 -1.26 -12.14 10.95
C GLN A 91 -1.31 -13.68 10.98
N VAL A 92 -0.95 -14.36 9.89
CA VAL A 92 -0.82 -15.83 9.88
C VAL A 92 0.29 -16.32 10.81
N LYS A 93 1.35 -15.52 11.02
CA LYS A 93 2.45 -15.88 11.94
C LYS A 93 1.97 -15.95 13.39
N LYS A 94 0.95 -15.17 13.77
CA LYS A 94 0.37 -15.20 15.13
C LYS A 94 -0.29 -16.55 15.41
N TYR A 95 -1.10 -17.04 14.49
CA TYR A 95 -1.78 -18.33 14.65
C TYR A 95 -0.82 -19.51 14.62
N VAL A 96 0.23 -19.46 13.78
CA VAL A 96 1.27 -20.50 13.73
C VAL A 96 2.02 -20.63 15.06
N LEU A 97 2.36 -19.49 15.70
CA LEU A 97 3.05 -19.49 17.00
C LEU A 97 2.17 -20.05 18.13
N ILE A 98 0.87 -19.70 18.13
CA ILE A 98 -0.10 -20.19 19.11
C ILE A 98 -0.28 -21.72 18.99
N ILE A 99 -0.43 -22.24 17.76
CA ILE A 99 -0.58 -23.69 17.52
C ILE A 99 0.66 -24.45 17.99
N LEU A 100 1.86 -23.93 17.71
CA LEU A 100 3.12 -24.55 18.13
C LEU A 100 3.25 -24.62 19.65
N ALA A 101 2.85 -23.56 20.37
CA ALA A 101 2.86 -23.54 21.83
C ALA A 101 1.87 -24.57 22.42
N ILE A 102 0.67 -24.70 21.86
CA ILE A 102 -0.33 -25.69 22.30
C ILE A 102 0.20 -27.12 22.10
N CYS A 103 0.81 -27.42 20.95
CA CYS A 103 1.42 -28.71 20.69
C CYS A 103 2.53 -29.05 21.70
N LEU A 104 3.36 -28.07 22.06
CA LEU A 104 4.44 -28.25 23.04
C LEU A 104 3.90 -28.59 24.44
N VAL A 105 2.85 -27.88 24.88
CA VAL A 105 2.18 -28.14 26.16
C VAL A 105 1.52 -29.52 26.16
N ALA A 106 0.85 -29.91 25.08
CA ALA A 106 0.23 -31.23 24.96
C ALA A 106 1.26 -32.37 25.00
N ALA A 107 2.40 -32.20 24.33
CA ALA A 107 3.50 -33.17 24.35
C ALA A 107 4.10 -33.32 25.76
N LEU A 108 4.32 -32.21 26.47
CA LEU A 108 4.77 -32.23 27.86
C LEU A 108 3.78 -32.94 28.77
N TYR A 109 2.48 -32.63 28.64
CA TYR A 109 1.43 -33.28 29.43
C TYR A 109 1.43 -34.81 29.24
N LEU A 110 1.58 -35.27 28.00
CA LEU A 110 1.63 -36.69 27.67
C LEU A 110 2.87 -37.38 28.29
N VAL A 111 4.01 -36.70 28.32
CA VAL A 111 5.25 -37.24 28.92
C VAL A 111 5.19 -37.28 30.45
N LEU A 112 4.58 -36.29 31.11
CA LEU A 112 4.44 -36.29 32.57
C LEU A 112 3.36 -37.27 33.08
N ASN A 113 2.36 -37.56 32.26
CA ASN A 113 1.22 -38.41 32.63
C ASN A 113 1.33 -39.84 32.05
N ARG A 114 2.53 -40.25 31.67
CA ARG A 114 2.91 -41.60 31.25
C ARG A 114 3.73 -42.27 32.34
#